data_AF-A0A383A865-F1
#
_entry.id   AF-A0A383A865-F1
#
_cell.length_a   1.000
_cell.length_b   1.000
_cell.length_c   1.000
_cell.angle_alpha   90.00
_cell.angle_beta   90.00
_cell.angle_gamma   90.00
#
_symmetry.space_group_name_H-M   'P 1'
#
loop_
_entity.id
_entity.type
_entity.pdbx_description
1 polymer ?
#
loop_
_entity_poly.entity_id
_entity_poly.type
_entity_poly.pdbx_seq_one_letter_code
_entity_poly.pdbx_strand_id
1 'polypeptide(L)'
;GLYEHALKLWEGMSQELNYNVMFSQRGVMNVAHNLHDVRELKRRWHANRLNGIDCEWLNTEQVKEFCPIINTSQNIRYPVLGATLQRRAGTARHDAVAWGYARGADAMGVDIIQNCEVTNINIKNSQVTGIETTKGLIKSKKIGVVAAGHSSVIANMVGIRLPLESRPLQALVSEPVKPVIDTVVMSNTIHAYVSQSDKGELVIGAGTDGYTSYTQRGGFNIVEDTITAVVELFPLFSRMKMLRHWGGIVDI
;
A
#
# COMPACT_ATOMS: atom_id res chain seq x y z
N GLY A 1 -5.49 13.46 -12.14
CA GLY A 1 -6.01 13.20 -10.78
C GLY A 1 -4.88 13.12 -9.78
N LEU A 2 -5.18 13.07 -8.47
CA LEU A 2 -4.19 13.07 -7.38
C LEU A 2 -3.13 11.97 -7.53
N TYR A 3 -3.53 10.71 -7.74
CA TYR A 3 -2.60 9.57 -7.85
C TYR A 3 -1.71 9.63 -9.10
N GLU A 4 -2.23 10.09 -10.24
CA GLU A 4 -1.41 10.30 -11.44
C GLU A 4 -0.36 11.40 -11.23
N HIS A 5 -0.73 12.47 -10.53
CA HIS A 5 0.24 13.51 -10.16
C HIS A 5 1.31 12.96 -9.22
N ALA A 6 0.93 12.17 -8.21
CA ALA A 6 1.87 11.51 -7.33
C ALA A 6 2.82 10.56 -8.08
N LEU A 7 2.32 9.77 -9.04
CA LEU A 7 3.14 8.89 -9.86
C LEU A 7 4.20 9.66 -10.66
N LYS A 8 3.87 10.83 -11.20
CA LYS A 8 4.85 11.70 -11.87
C LYS A 8 5.94 12.20 -10.93
N LEU A 9 5.63 12.43 -9.65
CA LEU A 9 6.65 12.77 -8.64
C LEU A 9 7.52 11.55 -8.32
N TRP A 10 6.94 10.35 -8.23
CA TRP A 10 7.70 9.11 -8.03
C TRP A 10 8.77 8.89 -9.10
N GLU A 11 8.48 9.22 -10.35
CA GLU A 11 9.39 9.04 -11.49
C GLU A 11 10.70 9.84 -11.36
N GLY A 12 10.69 10.99 -10.66
CA GLY A 12 11.88 11.82 -10.41
C GLY A 12 12.40 11.77 -8.96
N MET A 13 11.72 11.05 -8.06
CA MET A 13 11.91 11.16 -6.62
C MET A 13 13.35 10.85 -6.16
N SER A 14 13.99 9.83 -6.74
CA SER A 14 15.35 9.45 -6.31
C SER A 14 16.37 10.55 -6.60
N GLN A 15 16.21 11.24 -7.73
CA GLN A 15 17.05 12.35 -8.16
C GLN A 15 16.77 13.58 -7.31
N GLU A 16 15.50 13.92 -7.09
CA GLU A 16 15.09 15.07 -6.27
C GLU A 16 15.56 14.95 -4.81
N LEU A 17 15.40 13.77 -4.21
CA LEU A 17 15.86 13.51 -2.83
C LEU A 17 17.36 13.23 -2.73
N ASN A 18 18.05 13.08 -3.88
CA ASN A 18 19.41 12.57 -3.98
C ASN A 18 19.60 11.32 -3.11
N TYR A 19 18.64 10.40 -3.18
CA TYR A 19 18.55 9.21 -2.35
C TYR A 19 17.85 8.10 -3.14
N ASN A 20 18.49 6.94 -3.30
CA ASN A 20 17.89 5.84 -4.04
C ASN A 20 16.73 5.22 -3.24
N VAL A 21 15.49 5.53 -3.63
CA VAL A 21 14.28 4.99 -3.00
C VAL A 21 13.88 3.61 -3.53
N MET A 22 14.68 3.05 -4.44
CA MET A 22 14.46 1.74 -5.08
C MET A 22 13.09 1.68 -5.77
N PHE A 23 12.67 2.79 -6.40
CA PHE A 23 11.44 2.81 -7.17
C PHE A 23 11.61 1.99 -8.45
N SER A 24 10.72 1.04 -8.66
CA SER A 24 10.76 0.10 -9.77
C SER A 24 9.41 0.09 -10.46
N GLN A 25 9.34 0.69 -11.65
CA GLN A 25 8.14 0.72 -12.50
C GLN A 25 7.97 -0.60 -13.26
N ARG A 26 7.65 -1.65 -12.53
CA ARG A 26 7.50 -3.03 -13.04
C ARG A 26 6.07 -3.42 -13.39
N GLY A 27 5.16 -2.45 -13.36
CA GLY A 27 3.75 -2.61 -13.64
C GLY A 27 2.94 -3.18 -12.46
N VAL A 28 1.63 -2.96 -12.55
CA VAL A 28 0.63 -3.61 -11.68
C VAL A 28 -0.50 -4.18 -12.51
N MET A 29 -0.78 -5.47 -12.30
CA MET A 29 -1.96 -6.13 -12.83
C MET A 29 -3.06 -6.24 -11.78
N ASN A 30 -4.27 -5.90 -12.16
CA ASN A 30 -5.48 -6.22 -11.39
C ASN A 30 -6.27 -7.25 -12.17
N VAL A 31 -6.41 -8.47 -11.62
CA VAL A 31 -6.93 -9.64 -12.30
C VAL A 31 -8.46 -9.74 -12.14
N ALA A 32 -9.16 -10.06 -13.24
CA ALA A 32 -10.58 -10.37 -13.24
C ALA A 32 -10.83 -11.88 -13.25
N HIS A 33 -11.76 -12.33 -12.42
CA HIS A 33 -12.10 -13.74 -12.25
C HIS A 33 -13.58 -14.07 -12.54
N ASN A 34 -14.41 -13.04 -12.69
CA ASN A 34 -15.83 -13.18 -13.00
C ASN A 34 -16.30 -12.03 -13.90
N LEU A 35 -17.53 -12.12 -14.44
CA LEU A 35 -18.07 -11.12 -15.35
C LEU A 35 -18.28 -9.74 -14.70
N HIS A 36 -18.49 -9.69 -13.38
CA HIS A 36 -18.57 -8.41 -12.66
C HIS A 36 -17.19 -7.73 -12.62
N ASP A 37 -16.12 -8.47 -12.28
CA ASP A 37 -14.75 -7.95 -12.31
C ASP A 37 -14.40 -7.40 -13.69
N VAL A 38 -14.72 -8.13 -14.77
CA VAL A 38 -14.47 -7.68 -16.14
C VAL A 38 -15.16 -6.35 -16.41
N ARG A 39 -16.41 -6.17 -15.98
CA ARG A 39 -17.16 -4.92 -16.18
C ARG A 39 -16.55 -3.76 -15.39
N GLU A 40 -16.25 -3.95 -14.11
CA GLU A 40 -15.69 -2.90 -13.26
C GLU A 40 -14.27 -2.51 -13.71
N LEU A 41 -13.43 -3.49 -14.03
CA LEU A 41 -12.08 -3.24 -14.52
C LEU A 41 -12.09 -2.55 -15.89
N LYS A 42 -12.98 -2.93 -16.82
CA LYS A 42 -13.11 -2.22 -18.10
C LYS A 42 -13.66 -0.81 -17.92
N ARG A 43 -14.62 -0.60 -17.00
CA ARG A 43 -15.09 0.74 -16.63
C ARG A 43 -13.94 1.61 -16.14
N ARG A 44 -13.12 1.10 -15.21
CA ARG A 44 -11.92 1.79 -14.70
C ARG A 44 -10.90 2.05 -15.81
N TRP A 45 -10.65 1.08 -16.67
CA TRP A 45 -9.76 1.22 -17.83
C TRP A 45 -10.18 2.36 -18.76
N HIS A 46 -11.45 2.41 -19.16
CA HIS A 46 -11.97 3.50 -19.99
C HIS A 46 -11.89 4.86 -19.29
N ALA A 47 -12.22 4.92 -17.99
CA ALA A 47 -12.09 6.15 -17.21
C ALA A 47 -10.64 6.64 -17.12
N ASN A 48 -9.68 5.75 -16.87
CA ASN A 48 -8.25 6.09 -16.83
C ASN A 48 -7.77 6.68 -18.15
N ARG A 49 -8.15 6.06 -19.28
CA ARG A 49 -7.80 6.57 -20.62
C ARG A 49 -8.32 7.97 -20.87
N LEU A 50 -9.57 8.26 -20.50
CA LEU A 50 -10.16 9.60 -20.62
C LEU A 50 -9.49 10.64 -19.70
N ASN A 51 -8.83 10.19 -18.64
CA ASN A 51 -8.09 11.04 -17.70
C ASN A 51 -6.58 11.12 -17.99
N GLY A 52 -6.11 10.57 -19.13
CA GLY A 52 -4.70 10.58 -19.52
C GLY A 52 -3.81 9.71 -18.63
N ILE A 53 -4.35 8.66 -18.01
CA ILE A 53 -3.62 7.70 -17.18
C ILE A 53 -3.37 6.45 -18.01
N ASP A 54 -2.13 5.95 -18.02
CA ASP A 54 -1.76 4.72 -18.74
C ASP A 54 -2.50 3.52 -18.14
N CYS A 55 -3.27 2.83 -18.97
CA CYS A 55 -4.01 1.65 -18.56
C CYS A 55 -4.36 0.81 -19.79
N GLU A 56 -4.07 -0.48 -19.72
CA GLU A 56 -4.32 -1.48 -20.75
C GLU A 56 -5.32 -2.52 -20.23
N TRP A 57 -6.13 -3.06 -21.14
CA TRP A 57 -6.87 -4.29 -20.88
C TRP A 57 -6.11 -5.46 -21.50
N LEU A 58 -5.83 -6.47 -20.71
CA LEU A 58 -5.21 -7.72 -21.14
C LEU A 58 -6.25 -8.85 -21.15
N ASN A 59 -6.28 -9.64 -22.22
CA ASN A 59 -6.96 -10.93 -22.21
C ASN A 59 -6.14 -11.97 -21.41
N THR A 60 -6.70 -13.16 -21.18
CA THR A 60 -6.04 -14.21 -20.38
C THR A 60 -4.68 -14.66 -20.92
N GLU A 61 -4.51 -14.72 -22.25
CA GLU A 61 -3.24 -15.07 -22.88
C GLU A 61 -2.17 -13.99 -22.63
N GLN A 62 -2.54 -12.73 -22.79
CA GLN A 62 -1.68 -11.57 -22.51
C GLN A 62 -1.32 -11.46 -21.02
N VAL A 63 -2.24 -11.83 -20.12
CA VAL A 63 -1.94 -11.94 -18.67
C VAL A 63 -0.85 -12.99 -18.44
N LYS A 64 -0.95 -14.15 -19.10
CA LYS A 64 0.04 -15.22 -18.98
C LYS A 64 1.38 -14.82 -19.59
N GLU A 65 1.39 -14.08 -20.69
CA GLU A 65 2.61 -13.56 -21.30
C GLU A 65 3.32 -12.56 -20.37
N PHE A 66 2.56 -11.63 -19.77
CA PHE A 66 3.12 -10.59 -18.90
C PHE A 66 3.57 -11.13 -17.53
N CYS A 67 2.84 -12.09 -16.95
CA CYS A 67 3.24 -12.79 -15.73
C CYS A 67 3.24 -14.31 -15.94
N PRO A 68 4.33 -14.89 -16.47
CA PRO A 68 4.39 -16.31 -16.83
C PRO A 68 4.08 -17.29 -15.71
N ILE A 69 4.30 -16.90 -14.45
CA ILE A 69 4.08 -17.78 -13.30
C ILE A 69 2.61 -17.83 -12.84
N ILE A 70 1.74 -16.92 -13.29
CA ILE A 70 0.33 -16.90 -12.87
C ILE A 70 -0.42 -18.10 -13.45
N ASN A 71 -1.28 -18.73 -12.63
CA ASN A 71 -2.15 -19.81 -13.06
C ASN A 71 -3.37 -19.26 -13.79
N THR A 72 -3.36 -19.37 -15.12
CA THR A 72 -4.47 -18.97 -15.99
C THR A 72 -5.31 -20.15 -16.47
N SER A 73 -5.10 -21.34 -15.92
CA SER A 73 -5.85 -22.52 -16.34
C SER A 73 -7.31 -22.47 -15.87
N GLN A 74 -8.16 -23.28 -16.50
CA GLN A 74 -9.58 -23.36 -16.15
C GLN A 74 -9.84 -24.26 -14.92
N ASN A 75 -8.80 -24.83 -14.30
CA ASN A 75 -8.94 -25.78 -13.19
C ASN A 75 -9.00 -25.12 -11.80
N ILE A 76 -8.76 -23.81 -11.72
CA ILE A 76 -8.90 -23.04 -10.48
C ILE A 76 -10.36 -22.69 -10.23
N ARG A 77 -10.72 -22.48 -8.96
CA ARG A 77 -12.12 -22.21 -8.58
C ARG A 77 -12.73 -21.01 -9.31
N TYR A 78 -11.93 -19.98 -9.60
CA TYR A 78 -12.32 -18.81 -10.36
C TYR A 78 -11.27 -18.47 -11.44
N PRO A 79 -11.42 -18.98 -12.67
CA PRO A 79 -10.45 -18.80 -13.75
C PRO A 79 -10.18 -17.32 -14.09
N VAL A 80 -8.97 -17.04 -14.54
CA VAL A 80 -8.59 -15.70 -15.01
C VAL A 80 -9.30 -15.37 -16.32
N LEU A 81 -10.05 -14.26 -16.33
CA LEU A 81 -10.79 -13.76 -17.51
C LEU A 81 -10.11 -12.57 -18.19
N GLY A 82 -9.02 -12.06 -17.60
CA GLY A 82 -8.26 -10.91 -18.08
C GLY A 82 -7.74 -10.06 -16.93
N ALA A 83 -7.13 -8.93 -17.24
CA ALA A 83 -6.64 -7.99 -16.25
C ALA A 83 -6.61 -6.56 -16.79
N THR A 84 -6.57 -5.58 -15.88
CA THR A 84 -6.03 -4.26 -16.22
C THR A 84 -4.56 -4.20 -15.87
N LEU A 85 -3.75 -3.57 -16.73
CA LEU A 85 -2.33 -3.35 -16.51
C LEU A 85 -2.03 -1.84 -16.59
N GLN A 86 -1.40 -1.31 -15.55
CA GLN A 86 -0.73 0.00 -15.59
C GLN A 86 0.77 -0.24 -15.56
N ARG A 87 1.48 0.11 -16.64
CA ARG A 87 2.92 -0.21 -16.79
C ARG A 87 3.81 0.67 -15.94
N ARG A 88 3.42 1.94 -15.75
CA ARG A 88 4.18 2.90 -14.93
C ARG A 88 4.08 2.64 -13.43
N ALA A 89 3.18 1.76 -12.99
CA ALA A 89 3.07 1.38 -11.58
C ALA A 89 4.22 0.46 -11.15
N GLY A 90 4.29 0.14 -9.86
CA GLY A 90 5.24 -0.84 -9.34
C GLY A 90 5.47 -0.71 -7.84
N THR A 91 6.72 -0.86 -7.41
CA THR A 91 7.10 -0.93 -5.99
C THR A 91 8.20 0.08 -5.66
N ALA A 92 8.35 0.39 -4.38
CA ALA A 92 9.48 1.11 -3.83
C ALA A 92 9.79 0.56 -2.43
N ARG A 93 11.00 0.79 -1.93
CA ARG A 93 11.34 0.43 -0.55
C ARG A 93 10.83 1.51 0.39
N HIS A 94 9.75 1.25 1.12
CA HIS A 94 9.09 2.22 2.00
C HIS A 94 10.04 2.91 2.99
N ASP A 95 11.00 2.18 3.57
CA ASP A 95 11.96 2.77 4.52
C ASP A 95 12.88 3.78 3.83
N ALA A 96 13.35 3.45 2.62
CA ALA A 96 14.21 4.32 1.85
C ALA A 96 13.48 5.61 1.44
N VAL A 97 12.18 5.52 1.15
CA VAL A 97 11.33 6.67 0.86
C VAL A 97 11.21 7.57 2.09
N ALA A 98 10.87 7.00 3.25
CA ALA A 98 10.73 7.75 4.49
C ALA A 98 12.06 8.42 4.89
N TRP A 99 13.17 7.70 4.80
CA TRP A 99 14.51 8.23 5.10
C TRP A 99 14.97 9.28 4.08
N GLY A 100 14.65 9.10 2.80
CA GLY A 100 14.93 10.08 1.75
C GLY A 100 14.22 11.40 2.03
N TYR A 101 12.92 11.36 2.34
CA TYR A 101 12.17 12.55 2.73
C TYR A 101 12.68 13.17 4.03
N ALA A 102 12.95 12.36 5.06
CA ALA A 102 13.48 12.85 6.33
C ALA A 102 14.82 13.59 6.14
N ARG A 103 15.75 13.00 5.37
CA ARG A 103 17.03 13.62 5.03
C ARG A 103 16.85 14.91 4.24
N GLY A 104 15.97 14.92 3.24
CA GLY A 104 15.71 16.11 2.44
C GLY A 104 15.12 17.25 3.28
N ALA A 105 14.16 16.94 4.14
CA ALA A 105 13.53 17.91 5.03
C ALA A 105 14.52 18.49 6.06
N ASP A 106 15.31 17.64 6.72
CA ASP A 106 16.35 18.06 7.67
C ASP A 106 17.40 18.97 7.02
N ALA A 107 17.84 18.63 5.80
CA ALA A 107 18.77 19.46 5.03
C ALA A 107 18.19 20.85 4.65
N MET A 108 16.86 21.00 4.68
CA MET A 108 16.16 22.27 4.45
C MET A 108 15.82 23.01 5.76
N GLY A 109 16.26 22.50 6.91
CA GLY A 109 16.08 23.11 8.23
C GLY A 109 14.81 22.68 8.97
N VAL A 110 14.21 21.54 8.61
CA VAL A 110 13.07 20.97 9.36
C VAL A 110 13.57 20.18 10.56
N ASP A 111 13.10 20.50 11.76
CA ASP A 111 13.37 19.71 12.97
C ASP A 111 12.54 18.43 13.02
N ILE A 112 13.19 17.27 13.09
CA ILE A 112 12.55 15.95 13.24
C ILE A 112 12.69 15.46 14.67
N ILE A 113 11.62 15.61 15.46
CA ILE A 113 11.62 15.30 16.90
C ILE A 113 10.94 13.96 17.16
N GLN A 114 11.73 12.91 17.36
CA GLN A 114 11.24 11.57 17.71
C GLN A 114 10.98 11.41 19.21
N ASN A 115 10.27 10.35 19.61
CA ASN A 115 9.88 10.06 20.99
C ASN A 115 9.18 11.27 21.66
N CYS A 116 8.35 11.98 20.88
CA CYS A 116 7.69 13.23 21.23
C CYS A 116 6.21 13.07 20.92
N GLU A 117 5.48 12.40 21.81
CA GLU A 117 4.05 12.18 21.62
C GLU A 117 3.30 13.47 21.88
N VAL A 118 2.42 13.87 20.96
CA VAL A 118 1.47 14.96 21.17
C VAL A 118 0.37 14.45 22.10
N THR A 119 0.19 15.11 23.24
CA THR A 119 -0.82 14.75 24.25
C THR A 119 -2.00 15.71 24.28
N ASN A 120 -1.84 16.92 23.75
CA ASN A 120 -2.93 17.90 23.59
C ASN A 120 -2.63 18.93 22.49
N ILE A 121 -3.67 19.57 21.96
CA ILE A 121 -3.57 20.73 21.06
C ILE A 121 -4.18 21.95 21.76
N ASN A 122 -3.39 23.01 21.89
CA ASN A 122 -3.78 24.22 22.61
C ASN A 122 -4.56 25.17 21.69
N ILE A 123 -5.78 25.53 22.09
CA ILE A 123 -6.64 26.47 21.37
C ILE A 123 -6.91 27.70 22.23
N LYS A 124 -6.78 28.89 21.62
CA LYS A 124 -7.23 30.17 22.21
C LYS A 124 -7.99 30.95 21.16
N ASN A 125 -9.18 31.46 21.51
CA ASN A 125 -10.04 32.22 20.60
C ASN A 125 -10.27 31.50 19.26
N SER A 126 -10.55 30.19 19.32
CA SER A 126 -10.76 29.31 18.16
C SER A 126 -9.56 29.20 17.21
N GLN A 127 -8.35 29.55 17.65
CA GLN A 127 -7.12 29.37 16.90
C GLN A 127 -6.14 28.47 17.65
N VAL A 128 -5.41 27.64 16.91
CA VAL A 128 -4.31 26.85 17.48
C VAL A 128 -3.17 27.77 17.92
N THR A 129 -2.59 27.45 19.07
CA THR A 129 -1.47 28.20 19.67
C THR A 129 -0.24 27.33 19.95
N GLY A 130 -0.39 26.01 19.87
CA GLY A 130 0.68 25.04 20.05
C GLY A 130 0.17 23.64 20.36
N ILE A 131 1.10 22.77 20.71
CA ILE A 131 0.87 21.39 21.13
C ILE A 131 1.57 21.14 22.46
N GLU A 132 0.91 20.39 23.34
CA GLU A 132 1.57 19.78 24.49
C GLU A 132 2.13 18.43 24.05
N THR A 133 3.36 18.14 24.48
CA THR A 133 4.03 16.89 24.14
C THR A 133 4.68 16.26 25.36
N THR A 134 5.08 14.99 25.27
CA THR A 134 5.90 14.32 26.29
C THR A 134 7.27 14.95 26.49
N LYS A 135 7.71 15.86 25.60
CA LYS A 135 8.96 16.62 25.71
C LYS A 135 8.74 18.12 26.00
N GLY A 136 7.51 18.51 26.34
CA GLY A 136 7.13 19.89 26.68
C GLY A 136 6.33 20.60 25.59
N LEU A 137 6.03 21.87 25.86
CA LEU A 137 5.20 22.72 24.99
C LEU A 137 5.96 23.14 23.72
N ILE A 138 5.35 22.95 22.55
CA ILE A 138 5.81 23.52 21.28
C ILE A 138 4.75 24.51 20.78
N LYS A 139 5.11 25.79 20.73
CA LYS A 139 4.23 26.86 20.23
C LYS A 139 4.19 26.84 18.70
N SER A 140 2.99 26.92 18.12
CA SER A 140 2.83 27.04 16.67
C SER A 140 1.53 27.76 16.32
N LYS A 141 1.53 28.45 15.18
CA LYS A 141 0.34 29.11 14.61
C LYS A 141 -0.46 28.18 13.68
N LYS A 142 0.14 27.09 13.22
CA LYS A 142 -0.46 26.12 12.30
C LYS A 142 -0.01 24.71 12.66
N ILE A 143 -0.92 23.76 12.56
CA ILE A 143 -0.67 22.34 12.84
C ILE A 143 -1.22 21.54 11.66
N GLY A 144 -0.39 20.68 11.07
CA GLY A 144 -0.82 19.65 10.13
C GLY A 144 -0.84 18.29 10.83
N VAL A 145 -1.89 17.51 10.63
CA VAL A 145 -2.05 16.18 11.24
C VAL A 145 -1.87 15.11 10.17
N VAL A 146 -0.85 14.26 10.35
CA VAL A 146 -0.49 13.14 9.45
C VAL A 146 -0.24 11.87 10.27
N ALA A 147 -1.12 11.61 11.25
CA ALA A 147 -0.97 10.54 12.25
C ALA A 147 -1.53 9.17 11.81
N ALA A 148 -2.12 9.08 10.60
CA ALA A 148 -2.72 7.87 10.03
C ALA A 148 -3.64 7.16 11.04
N GLY A 149 -3.34 5.91 11.43
CA GLY A 149 -4.16 5.15 12.39
C GLY A 149 -4.54 5.85 13.70
N HIS A 150 -3.88 6.94 14.09
CA HIS A 150 -4.23 7.77 15.28
C HIS A 150 -4.85 9.14 14.94
N SER A 151 -5.24 9.40 13.68
CA SER A 151 -5.86 10.66 13.24
C SER A 151 -7.07 11.05 14.11
N SER A 152 -7.95 10.09 14.40
CA SER A 152 -9.13 10.33 15.26
C SER A 152 -8.76 10.64 16.71
N VAL A 153 -7.67 10.08 17.23
CA VAL A 153 -7.17 10.40 18.58
C VAL A 153 -6.71 11.86 18.66
N ILE A 154 -5.94 12.31 17.66
CA ILE A 154 -5.48 13.70 17.58
C ILE A 154 -6.63 14.67 17.36
N ALA A 155 -7.57 14.36 16.46
CA ALA A 155 -8.72 15.22 16.18
C ALA A 155 -9.64 15.39 17.40
N ASN A 156 -9.80 14.33 18.21
CA ASN A 156 -10.58 14.39 19.44
C ASN A 156 -9.99 15.34 20.49
N MET A 157 -8.68 15.63 20.48
CA MET A 157 -8.06 16.61 21.39
C MET A 157 -8.64 18.03 21.22
N VAL A 158 -9.21 18.31 20.05
CA VAL A 158 -9.86 19.59 19.72
C VAL A 158 -11.36 19.45 19.50
N GLY A 159 -11.95 18.33 19.92
CA GLY A 159 -13.38 18.05 19.80
C GLY A 159 -13.88 17.85 18.36
N ILE A 160 -12.99 17.54 17.41
CA ILE A 160 -13.35 17.25 16.02
C ILE A 160 -13.56 15.76 15.85
N ARG A 161 -14.79 15.37 15.46
CA ARG A 161 -15.09 13.99 15.08
C ARG A 161 -14.72 13.75 13.62
N LEU A 162 -13.77 12.84 13.37
CA LEU A 162 -13.48 12.34 12.04
C LEU A 162 -14.35 11.11 11.71
N PRO A 163 -14.89 11.00 10.49
CA PRO A 163 -15.66 9.83 10.05
C PRO A 163 -14.74 8.71 9.58
N LEU A 164 -13.81 8.26 10.44
CA LEU A 164 -12.79 7.25 10.16
C LEU A 164 -12.76 6.18 11.26
N GLU A 165 -12.43 4.95 10.88
CA GLU A 165 -12.20 3.83 11.78
C GLU A 165 -10.77 3.29 11.63
N SER A 166 -10.10 3.02 12.75
CA SER A 166 -8.76 2.43 12.77
C SER A 166 -8.84 0.91 12.79
N ARG A 167 -8.39 0.25 11.71
CA ARG A 167 -8.43 -1.21 11.58
C ARG A 167 -7.04 -1.83 11.41
N PRO A 168 -6.82 -3.07 11.87
CA PRO A 168 -5.63 -3.82 11.52
C PRO A 168 -5.58 -4.16 10.03
N LEU A 169 -4.41 -4.02 9.44
CA LEU A 169 -4.10 -4.55 8.11
C LEU A 169 -2.83 -5.41 8.22
N GLN A 170 -2.92 -6.67 7.81
CA GLN A 170 -1.83 -7.64 7.93
C GLN A 170 -1.07 -7.80 6.61
N ALA A 171 0.23 -8.04 6.72
CA ALA A 171 1.12 -8.35 5.61
C ALA A 171 2.16 -9.40 6.04
N LEU A 172 2.77 -10.06 5.07
CA LEU A 172 3.77 -11.09 5.31
C LEU A 172 4.84 -11.14 4.22
N VAL A 173 5.99 -11.71 4.59
CA VAL A 173 7.10 -11.97 3.67
C VAL A 173 7.53 -13.42 3.66
N SER A 174 7.92 -13.88 2.49
CA SER A 174 8.56 -15.18 2.30
C SER A 174 10.05 -15.16 2.65
N GLU A 175 10.69 -16.32 2.55
CA GLU A 175 12.15 -16.38 2.40
C GLU A 175 12.59 -15.76 1.08
N PRO A 176 13.80 -15.15 1.02
CA PRO A 176 14.31 -14.57 -0.21
C PRO A 176 14.63 -15.68 -1.22
N VAL A 177 14.20 -15.47 -2.46
CA VAL A 177 14.47 -16.37 -3.58
C VAL A 177 14.98 -15.58 -4.79
N LYS A 178 15.47 -16.29 -5.81
CA LYS A 178 15.82 -15.66 -7.10
C LYS A 178 14.59 -14.97 -7.70
N PRO A 179 14.77 -13.97 -8.57
CA PRO A 179 13.65 -13.31 -9.25
C PRO A 179 12.75 -14.32 -9.98
N VAL A 180 11.46 -14.28 -9.68
CA VAL A 180 10.41 -15.15 -10.26
C VAL A 180 9.14 -14.38 -10.62
N ILE A 181 8.92 -13.20 -10.03
CA ILE A 181 7.81 -12.31 -10.35
C ILE A 181 8.33 -10.88 -10.53
N ASP A 182 8.24 -10.36 -11.74
CA ASP A 182 8.73 -9.03 -12.12
C ASP A 182 7.60 -8.02 -12.36
N THR A 183 6.51 -8.16 -11.60
CA THR A 183 5.36 -7.25 -11.62
C THR A 183 4.66 -7.29 -10.26
N VAL A 184 3.78 -6.34 -9.99
CA VAL A 184 2.78 -6.46 -8.93
C VAL A 184 1.53 -7.15 -9.49
N VAL A 185 0.96 -8.11 -8.76
CA VAL A 185 -0.33 -8.74 -9.10
C VAL A 185 -1.29 -8.56 -7.94
N MET A 186 -2.50 -8.09 -8.25
CA MET A 186 -3.61 -7.92 -7.30
C MET A 186 -4.85 -8.64 -7.83
N SER A 187 -5.56 -9.33 -6.93
CA SER A 187 -6.86 -9.94 -7.22
C SER A 187 -7.82 -9.62 -6.09
N ASN A 188 -8.99 -9.05 -6.41
CA ASN A 188 -10.04 -8.80 -5.42
C ASN A 188 -10.86 -10.06 -5.13
N THR A 189 -11.20 -10.83 -6.17
CA THR A 189 -12.05 -12.03 -6.03
C THR A 189 -11.34 -13.18 -5.33
N ILE A 190 -10.06 -13.43 -5.68
CA ILE A 190 -9.24 -14.41 -4.97
C ILE A 190 -8.57 -13.77 -3.74
N HIS A 191 -8.58 -12.44 -3.66
CA HIS A 191 -8.24 -11.62 -2.48
C HIS A 191 -6.79 -11.76 -1.99
N ALA A 192 -5.84 -11.40 -2.86
CA ALA A 192 -4.44 -11.25 -2.49
C ALA A 192 -3.75 -10.22 -3.40
N TYR A 193 -2.69 -9.62 -2.88
CA TYR A 193 -1.68 -8.93 -3.69
C TYR A 193 -0.28 -9.43 -3.36
N VAL A 194 0.55 -9.56 -4.39
CA VAL A 194 1.92 -10.05 -4.27
C VAL A 194 2.85 -9.30 -5.22
N SER A 195 4.07 -9.06 -4.73
CA SER A 195 5.22 -8.62 -5.51
C SER A 195 6.48 -9.25 -4.92
N GLN A 196 7.61 -9.17 -5.62
CA GLN A 196 8.89 -9.58 -5.07
C GLN A 196 9.77 -8.35 -4.82
N SER A 197 10.29 -8.23 -3.60
CA SER A 197 11.22 -7.17 -3.23
C SER A 197 12.55 -7.33 -3.99
N ASP A 198 13.33 -6.26 -4.11
CA ASP A 198 14.69 -6.33 -4.69
C ASP A 198 15.66 -7.15 -3.82
N LYS A 199 15.29 -7.41 -2.55
CA LYS A 199 16.01 -8.32 -1.65
C LYS A 199 15.64 -9.80 -1.91
N GLY A 200 14.58 -10.05 -2.67
CA GLY A 200 14.18 -11.37 -3.17
C GLY A 200 13.01 -12.01 -2.43
N GLU A 201 12.51 -11.43 -1.34
CA GLU A 201 11.32 -11.95 -0.65
C GLU A 201 10.06 -11.61 -1.44
N LEU A 202 9.06 -12.49 -1.40
CA LEU A 202 7.70 -12.10 -1.74
C LEU A 202 7.16 -11.20 -0.63
N VAL A 203 6.52 -10.10 -1.02
CA VAL A 203 5.76 -9.21 -0.14
C VAL A 203 4.30 -9.40 -0.47
N ILE A 204 3.53 -9.88 0.51
CA ILE A 204 2.16 -10.36 0.33
C ILE A 204 1.24 -9.64 1.31
N GLY A 205 0.01 -9.38 0.88
CA GLY A 205 -1.08 -9.00 1.78
C GLY A 205 -2.44 -9.16 1.13
N ALA A 206 -3.49 -8.84 1.88
CA ALA A 206 -4.88 -8.90 1.44
C ALA A 206 -5.70 -7.78 2.13
N GLY A 207 -6.93 -8.08 2.53
CA GLY A 207 -7.83 -7.13 3.18
C GLY A 207 -7.54 -6.92 4.68
N THR A 208 -8.23 -5.92 5.23
CA THR A 208 -8.19 -5.57 6.65
C THR A 208 -8.96 -6.55 7.52
N ASP A 209 -8.62 -6.62 8.80
CA ASP A 209 -9.47 -7.22 9.81
C ASP A 209 -10.81 -6.45 9.93
N GLY A 210 -11.89 -7.16 10.24
CA GLY A 210 -13.26 -6.62 10.24
C GLY A 210 -13.65 -5.78 11.45
N TYR A 211 -12.73 -5.50 12.37
CA TYR A 211 -12.99 -4.82 13.63
C TYR A 211 -12.02 -3.66 13.89
N THR A 212 -12.47 -2.67 14.64
CA THR A 212 -11.66 -1.53 15.08
C THR A 212 -10.61 -1.99 16.09
N SER A 213 -9.33 -1.70 15.83
CA SER A 213 -8.24 -2.06 16.73
C SER A 213 -6.95 -1.32 16.38
N TYR A 214 -6.15 -1.05 17.41
CA TYR A 214 -4.83 -0.41 17.32
C TYR A 214 -3.67 -1.38 17.57
N THR A 215 -3.96 -2.69 17.62
CA THR A 215 -3.00 -3.71 18.10
C THR A 215 -1.86 -4.02 17.13
N GLN A 216 -1.93 -3.53 15.87
CA GLN A 216 -0.97 -3.88 14.80
C GLN A 216 -0.88 -5.39 14.56
N ARG A 217 -1.95 -6.13 14.88
CA ARG A 217 -2.08 -7.58 14.74
C ARG A 217 -3.53 -7.91 14.39
N GLY A 218 -3.74 -9.08 13.80
CA GLY A 218 -5.08 -9.54 13.43
C GLY A 218 -5.26 -11.04 13.57
N GLY A 219 -6.39 -11.54 13.08
CA GLY A 219 -6.71 -12.96 13.08
C GLY A 219 -5.83 -13.73 12.10
N PHE A 220 -5.32 -14.90 12.51
CA PHE A 220 -4.46 -15.73 11.66
C PHE A 220 -5.22 -16.33 10.47
N ASN A 221 -6.54 -16.48 10.57
CA ASN A 221 -7.40 -16.92 9.47
C ASN A 221 -7.25 -16.03 8.22
N ILE A 222 -7.04 -14.71 8.39
CA ILE A 222 -6.80 -13.81 7.25
C ILE A 222 -5.50 -14.17 6.53
N VAL A 223 -4.47 -14.57 7.27
CA VAL A 223 -3.18 -15.01 6.72
C VAL A 223 -3.36 -16.35 5.98
N GLU A 224 -4.10 -17.30 6.55
CA GLU A 224 -4.41 -18.60 5.93
C GLU A 224 -5.18 -18.43 4.62
N ASP A 225 -6.21 -17.58 4.60
CA ASP A 225 -7.00 -17.26 3.41
C ASP A 225 -6.11 -16.61 2.34
N THR A 226 -5.26 -15.66 2.73
CA THR A 226 -4.32 -14.97 1.83
C THR A 226 -3.31 -15.94 1.21
N ILE A 227 -2.74 -16.87 1.99
CA ILE A 227 -1.79 -17.85 1.46
C ILE A 227 -2.49 -18.85 0.54
N THR A 228 -3.71 -19.27 0.88
CA THR A 228 -4.53 -20.12 0.01
C THR A 228 -4.74 -19.45 -1.35
N ALA A 229 -5.11 -18.17 -1.34
CA ALA A 229 -5.27 -17.34 -2.52
C ALA A 229 -3.99 -17.22 -3.36
N VAL A 230 -2.85 -16.97 -2.71
CA VAL A 230 -1.55 -16.87 -3.37
C VAL A 230 -1.14 -18.21 -4.01
N VAL A 231 -1.35 -19.34 -3.34
CA VAL A 231 -0.99 -20.66 -3.89
C VAL A 231 -1.91 -21.06 -5.05
N GLU A 232 -3.19 -20.72 -5.01
CA GLU A 232 -4.13 -20.95 -6.12
C GLU A 232 -3.69 -20.17 -7.38
N LEU A 233 -3.32 -18.89 -7.21
CA LEU A 233 -2.84 -18.02 -8.28
C LEU A 233 -1.42 -18.36 -8.75
N PHE A 234 -0.56 -18.85 -7.85
CA PHE A 234 0.85 -19.13 -8.11
C PHE A 234 1.26 -20.46 -7.47
N PRO A 235 0.93 -21.61 -8.08
CA PRO A 235 1.24 -22.94 -7.51
C PRO A 235 2.73 -23.17 -7.21
N LEU A 236 3.61 -22.46 -7.93
CA LEU A 236 5.06 -22.44 -7.71
C LEU A 236 5.42 -22.04 -6.26
N PHE A 237 4.60 -21.22 -5.60
CA PHE A 237 4.86 -20.73 -4.25
C PHE A 237 4.41 -21.70 -3.14
N SER A 238 3.81 -22.85 -3.48
CA SER A 238 3.26 -23.83 -2.51
C SER A 238 4.24 -24.34 -1.45
N ARG A 239 5.55 -24.26 -1.70
CA ARG A 239 6.60 -24.70 -0.76
C ARG A 239 7.45 -23.56 -0.19
N MET A 240 7.12 -22.31 -0.51
CA MET A 240 7.84 -21.17 0.03
C MET A 240 7.53 -20.99 1.51
N LYS A 241 8.58 -20.82 2.31
CA LYS A 241 8.40 -20.55 3.74
C LYS A 241 8.07 -19.09 3.96
N MET A 242 7.07 -18.83 4.79
CA MET A 242 6.79 -17.50 5.31
C MET A 242 7.71 -17.23 6.50
N LEU A 243 8.56 -16.20 6.39
CA LEU A 243 9.54 -15.86 7.43
C LEU A 243 8.91 -15.00 8.53
N ARG A 244 8.00 -14.11 8.15
CA ARG A 244 7.43 -13.13 9.06
C ARG A 244 6.08 -12.65 8.57
N HIS A 245 5.16 -12.43 9.51
CA HIS A 245 3.96 -11.64 9.32
C HIS A 245 3.95 -10.49 10.33
N TRP A 246 3.26 -9.40 9.99
CA TRP A 246 3.05 -8.25 10.87
C TRP A 246 1.74 -7.55 10.49
N GLY A 247 1.30 -6.61 11.32
CA GLY A 247 0.19 -5.74 10.99
C GLY A 247 0.53 -4.27 11.18
N GLY A 248 -0.26 -3.41 10.55
CA GLY A 248 -0.29 -1.97 10.77
C GLY A 248 -1.66 -1.53 11.28
N ILE A 249 -1.85 -0.21 11.35
CA ILE A 249 -3.14 0.43 11.65
C ILE A 249 -3.48 1.33 10.47
N VAL A 250 -4.61 1.07 9.82
CA VAL A 250 -5.12 1.89 8.71
C VAL A 250 -6.38 2.62 9.17
N ASP A 251 -6.45 3.92 8.92
CA ASP A 251 -7.65 4.74 9.10
C ASP A 251 -8.45 4.78 7.80
N ILE A 252 -9.64 4.17 7.80
CA ILE A 252 -10.52 4.02 6.63
C ILE A 252 -11.96 4.44 6.91
#